data_AF-A0A1Y3PD29-F1
#
_entry.id   AF-A0A1Y3PD29-F1
#
_cell.length_a   1.000
_cell.length_b   1.000
_cell.length_c   1.000
_cell.angle_alpha   90.00
_cell.angle_beta   90.00
_cell.angle_gamma   90.00
#
_symmetry.space_group_name_H-M   'P 1'
#
loop_
_entity.id
_entity.type
_entity.pdbx_description
1 polymer ?
#
loop_
_entity_poly.entity_id
_entity_poly.type
_entity_poly.pdbx_seq_one_letter_code
_entity_poly.pdbx_strand_id
1 'polypeptide(L)'
;MAVGLKDVLTMDEAVRLALEIERTEAALKQMKNRLKEYVDLHGALVAGDKRWDYYPTVTWEFDPDKKKELAVAIAAEGKNPWDYLSFSATAIKSLGWPEEALLAYGSQKIIRRFDSRKI
;
A
#
# COMPACT_ATOMS: atom_id res chain seq x y z
N MET A 1 -15.13 -6.90 36.36
CA MET A 1 -14.37 -8.15 36.20
C MET A 1 -13.55 -8.06 34.93
N ALA A 2 -12.33 -8.55 35.00
CA ALA A 2 -11.21 -8.27 34.10
C ALA A 2 -11.50 -8.58 32.62
N VAL A 3 -11.04 -7.68 31.75
CA VAL A 3 -10.83 -7.97 30.32
C VAL A 3 -9.87 -9.16 30.26
N GLY A 4 -10.36 -10.31 29.83
CA GLY A 4 -9.57 -11.54 29.75
C GLY A 4 -8.31 -11.31 28.93
N LEU A 5 -7.16 -11.61 29.52
CA LEU A 5 -5.90 -11.85 28.82
C LEU A 5 -6.15 -12.96 27.80
N LYS A 6 -6.47 -12.60 26.55
CA LYS A 6 -6.51 -13.55 25.45
C LYS A 6 -5.09 -14.09 25.27
N ASP A 7 -4.97 -15.42 25.20
CA ASP A 7 -3.73 -16.19 25.09
C ASP A 7 -2.64 -15.47 24.27
N VAL A 8 -1.64 -14.94 24.96
CA VAL A 8 -0.44 -14.41 24.34
C VAL A 8 0.45 -15.59 24.00
N LEU A 9 0.82 -15.72 22.72
CA LEU A 9 1.70 -16.79 22.23
C LEU A 9 3.01 -16.84 23.02
N THR A 10 3.51 -18.04 23.32
CA THR A 10 4.89 -18.24 23.74
C THR A 10 5.86 -17.88 22.62
N MET A 11 7.13 -17.62 22.94
CA MET A 11 8.15 -17.30 21.93
C MET A 11 8.24 -18.38 20.84
N ASP A 12 8.27 -19.66 21.24
CA ASP A 12 8.36 -20.77 20.28
C ASP A 12 7.12 -20.87 19.38
N GLU A 13 5.93 -20.61 19.92
CA GLU A 13 4.69 -20.56 19.14
C GLU A 13 4.69 -19.39 18.16
N ALA A 14 5.17 -18.21 18.58
CA ALA A 14 5.29 -17.04 17.73
C ALA A 14 6.29 -17.27 16.59
N VAL A 15 7.43 -17.92 16.86
CA VAL A 15 8.41 -18.29 15.83
C VAL A 15 7.81 -19.30 14.85
N ARG A 16 7.13 -20.35 15.33
CA ARG A 16 6.45 -21.31 14.44
C ARG A 16 5.39 -20.64 13.57
N LEU A 17 4.59 -19.74 14.14
CA LEU A 17 3.58 -18.98 13.41
C LEU A 17 4.22 -18.09 12.34
N ALA A 18 5.29 -17.38 12.65
CA ALA A 18 5.99 -16.53 11.69
C ALA A 18 6.52 -17.34 10.50
N LEU A 19 7.13 -18.50 10.75
CA LEU A 19 7.62 -19.39 9.69
C LEU A 19 6.49 -19.95 8.82
N GLU A 20 5.34 -20.29 9.42
CA GLU A 20 4.19 -20.78 8.68
C GLU A 20 3.55 -19.70 7.81
N ILE A 21 3.52 -18.44 8.28
CA ILE A 21 3.10 -17.29 7.48
C ILE A 21 3.99 -17.16 6.25
N GLU A 22 5.32 -17.14 6.42
CA GLU A 22 6.27 -17.04 5.31
C GLU A 22 6.08 -18.16 4.27
N ARG A 23 5.92 -19.40 4.75
CA ARG A 23 5.65 -20.56 3.89
C ARG A 23 4.33 -20.41 3.13
N THR A 24 3.28 -19.98 3.82
CA THR A 24 1.93 -19.84 3.25
C THR A 24 1.89 -18.73 2.20
N GLU A 25 2.56 -17.60 2.46
CA GLU A 25 2.67 -16.50 1.51
C GLU A 25 3.44 -16.90 0.25
N ALA A 26 4.54 -17.64 0.41
CA ALA A 26 5.28 -18.20 -0.72
C ALA A 26 4.42 -19.15 -1.57
N ALA A 27 3.68 -20.07 -0.91
CA ALA A 27 2.77 -20.98 -1.59
C ALA A 27 1.64 -20.23 -2.31
N LEU A 28 1.02 -19.24 -1.67
CA LEU A 28 -0.03 -18.41 -2.26
C LEU A 28 0.47 -17.68 -3.51
N LYS A 29 1.68 -17.12 -3.46
CA LYS A 29 2.29 -16.45 -4.62
C LYS A 29 2.47 -17.42 -5.80
N GLN A 30 2.97 -18.63 -5.55
CA GLN A 30 3.12 -19.66 -6.59
C GLN A 30 1.76 -20.09 -7.17
N MET A 31 0.75 -20.29 -6.32
CA MET A 31 -0.61 -20.62 -6.75
C MET A 31 -1.22 -19.53 -7.64
N LYS A 32 -1.08 -18.25 -7.25
CA LYS A 32 -1.55 -17.11 -8.06
C LYS A 32 -0.86 -17.05 -9.42
N ASN A 33 0.44 -17.28 -9.48
CA ASN A 33 1.18 -17.29 -10.76
C ASN A 33 0.67 -18.39 -11.69
N ARG A 34 0.47 -19.61 -11.18
CA ARG A 34 -0.10 -20.72 -11.98
C ARG A 34 -1.53 -20.43 -12.46
N LEU A 35 -2.35 -19.82 -11.61
CA LEU A 35 -3.71 -19.42 -11.99
C LEU A 35 -3.68 -18.32 -13.06
N LYS A 36 -2.74 -17.39 -12.95
CA LYS A 36 -2.50 -16.34 -13.94
C LYS A 36 -2.12 -16.94 -15.30
N GLU A 37 -1.20 -17.90 -15.33
CA GLU A 37 -0.83 -18.62 -16.57
C GLU A 37 -2.03 -19.30 -17.22
N TYR A 38 -2.92 -19.90 -16.43
CA TYR A 38 -4.17 -20.45 -16.96
C TYR A 38 -5.08 -19.35 -17.55
N VAL A 39 -5.27 -18.23 -16.83
CA VAL A 39 -6.10 -17.10 -17.31
C VAL A 39 -5.51 -16.47 -18.57
N ASP A 40 -4.18 -16.40 -18.69
CA ASP A 40 -3.49 -15.91 -19.89
C ASP A 40 -3.78 -16.76 -21.13
N LEU A 41 -3.96 -18.07 -20.97
CA LEU A 41 -4.20 -19.03 -22.07
C LEU A 41 -5.69 -19.26 -22.37
N HIS A 42 -6.53 -19.21 -21.35
CA HIS A 42 -7.93 -19.66 -21.43
C HIS A 42 -8.95 -18.55 -21.17
N GLY A 43 -8.50 -17.37 -20.74
CA GLY A 43 -9.35 -16.28 -20.31
C GLY A 43 -9.85 -16.43 -18.87
N ALA A 44 -10.78 -15.55 -18.49
CA ALA A 44 -11.32 -15.47 -17.14
C ALA A 44 -11.96 -16.78 -16.67
N LEU A 45 -11.85 -17.06 -15.37
CA LEU A 45 -12.55 -18.18 -14.73
C LEU A 45 -13.34 -17.72 -13.50
N VAL A 46 -14.35 -18.50 -13.13
CA VAL A 46 -15.16 -18.29 -11.92
C VAL A 46 -14.93 -19.45 -10.98
N ALA A 47 -14.58 -19.14 -9.73
CA ALA A 47 -14.44 -20.12 -8.66
C ALA A 47 -15.23 -19.64 -7.43
N GLY A 48 -16.31 -20.36 -7.10
CA GLY A 48 -17.27 -19.93 -6.07
C GLY A 48 -17.94 -18.61 -6.45
N ASP A 49 -17.81 -17.60 -5.59
CA ASP A 49 -18.37 -16.25 -5.74
C ASP A 49 -17.39 -15.25 -6.36
N LYS A 50 -16.22 -15.70 -6.85
CA LYS A 50 -15.15 -14.83 -7.37
C LYS A 50 -14.82 -15.12 -8.81
N ARG A 51 -14.74 -14.06 -9.62
CA ARG A 51 -14.14 -14.08 -10.96
C ARG A 51 -12.66 -13.74 -10.86
N TRP A 52 -11.83 -14.55 -11.50
CA TRP A 52 -10.40 -14.34 -11.64
C TRP A 52 -10.12 -13.93 -13.08
N ASP A 53 -9.73 -12.67 -13.25
CA ASP A 53 -9.56 -12.02 -14.54
C ASP A 53 -8.62 -10.80 -14.40
N TYR A 54 -8.17 -10.27 -15.52
CA TYR A 54 -7.59 -8.94 -15.58
C TYR A 54 -8.71 -7.92 -15.67
N TYR A 55 -8.69 -6.96 -14.75
CA TYR A 55 -9.55 -5.79 -14.82
C TYR A 55 -8.69 -4.54 -14.92
N PRO A 56 -9.07 -3.56 -15.76
CA PRO A 56 -8.34 -2.32 -15.84
C PRO A 56 -8.45 -1.59 -14.50
N THR A 57 -7.31 -1.17 -13.97
CA THR A 57 -7.26 -0.20 -12.87
C THR A 57 -6.87 1.13 -13.48
N VAL A 58 -7.74 2.13 -13.37
CA VAL A 58 -7.47 3.47 -13.87
C VAL A 58 -6.72 4.26 -12.80
N THR A 59 -5.47 4.57 -13.06
CA THR A 59 -4.67 5.49 -12.26
C THR A 59 -4.41 6.75 -13.06
N TRP A 60 -4.54 7.91 -12.44
CA TRP A 60 -4.27 9.20 -13.07
C TRP A 60 -2.85 9.65 -12.77
N GLU A 61 -2.10 9.97 -13.81
CA GLU A 61 -0.82 10.65 -13.72
C GLU A 61 -0.95 12.03 -14.37
N PHE A 62 -0.32 13.02 -13.75
CA PHE A 62 -0.39 14.40 -14.22
C PHE A 62 1.02 14.90 -14.48
N ASP A 63 1.21 15.57 -15.62
CA ASP A 63 2.46 16.26 -15.92
C ASP A 63 2.76 17.32 -14.86
N PRO A 64 4.04 17.54 -14.49
CA PRO A 64 4.42 18.52 -13.47
C PRO A 64 3.84 19.92 -13.72
N ASP A 65 3.90 20.41 -14.97
CA ASP A 65 3.36 21.73 -15.34
C ASP A 65 1.83 21.78 -15.20
N LYS A 66 1.15 20.67 -15.51
CA LYS A 66 -0.30 20.55 -15.40
C LYS A 66 -0.79 20.41 -13.96
N LYS A 67 0.04 19.94 -13.03
CA LYS A 67 -0.32 19.91 -11.58
C LYS A 67 -0.54 21.31 -11.04
N LYS A 68 0.24 22.30 -11.48
CA LYS A 68 0.05 23.69 -11.09
C LYS A 68 -1.25 24.25 -11.64
N GLU A 69 -1.53 24.02 -12.92
CA GLU A 69 -2.80 24.43 -13.54
C GLU A 69 -4.01 23.80 -12.84
N LEU A 70 -3.92 22.50 -12.50
CA LEU A 70 -4.95 21.80 -11.73
C LEU A 70 -5.17 22.42 -10.35
N ALA A 71 -4.10 22.74 -9.62
CA ALA A 71 -4.23 23.39 -8.32
C ALA A 71 -4.91 24.77 -8.43
N VAL A 72 -4.58 25.54 -9.47
CA VAL A 72 -5.24 26.83 -9.74
C VAL A 72 -6.72 26.63 -10.04
N ALA A 73 -7.08 25.62 -10.85
CA ALA A 73 -8.47 25.31 -11.16
C ALA A 73 -9.27 24.90 -9.91
N ILE A 74 -8.71 24.03 -9.06
CA ILE A 74 -9.35 23.63 -7.78
C ILE A 74 -9.56 24.84 -6.87
N ALA A 75 -8.57 25.73 -6.77
CA ALA A 75 -8.68 26.96 -5.99
C ALA A 75 -9.73 27.92 -6.56
N ALA A 76 -9.86 28.02 -7.88
CA ALA A 76 -10.86 28.85 -8.55
C ALA A 76 -12.30 28.35 -8.27
N GLU A 77 -12.49 27.07 -7.97
CA GLU A 77 -13.76 26.50 -7.48
C GLU A 77 -14.02 26.79 -5.99
N GLY A 78 -13.14 27.52 -5.30
CA GLY A 78 -13.25 27.82 -3.87
C GLY A 78 -12.85 26.66 -2.94
N LYS A 79 -12.14 25.65 -3.46
CA LYS A 79 -11.65 24.50 -2.69
C LYS A 79 -10.16 24.64 -2.39
N ASN A 80 -9.67 24.03 -1.31
CA ASN A 80 -8.23 23.94 -1.05
C ASN A 80 -7.61 22.80 -1.89
N PRO A 81 -6.68 23.08 -2.82
CA PRO A 81 -6.06 22.03 -3.64
C PRO A 81 -5.33 20.96 -2.83
N TRP A 82 -4.79 21.33 -1.67
CA TRP A 82 -4.01 20.42 -0.82
C TRP A 82 -4.84 19.40 -0.04
N ASP A 83 -6.17 19.50 -0.07
CA ASP A 83 -7.06 18.44 0.42
C ASP A 83 -7.11 17.25 -0.56
N TYR A 84 -6.74 17.47 -1.83
CA TYR A 84 -6.78 16.49 -2.90
C TYR A 84 -5.38 16.11 -3.39
N LEU A 85 -4.44 17.05 -3.32
CA LEU A 85 -3.07 16.89 -3.76
C LEU A 85 -2.17 16.54 -2.57
N SER A 86 -1.25 15.61 -2.78
CA SER A 86 -0.23 15.24 -1.80
C SER A 86 1.11 15.05 -2.48
N PHE A 87 2.18 15.28 -1.73
CA PHE A 87 3.52 14.92 -2.16
C PHE A 87 3.79 13.45 -1.81
N SER A 88 4.30 12.68 -2.78
CA SER A 88 4.76 11.33 -2.49
C SER A 88 6.02 11.38 -1.63
N ALA A 89 6.24 10.34 -0.81
CA ALA A 89 7.44 10.25 0.01
C ALA A 89 8.73 10.32 -0.83
N THR A 90 8.72 9.76 -2.04
CA THR A 90 9.84 9.82 -2.98
C THR A 90 10.09 11.24 -3.48
N ALA A 91 9.03 11.99 -3.82
CA ALA A 91 9.16 13.38 -4.25
C ALA A 91 9.76 14.25 -3.14
N ILE A 92 9.29 14.10 -1.89
CA ILE A 92 9.85 14.82 -0.73
C ILE A 92 11.33 14.48 -0.55
N LYS A 93 11.72 13.21 -0.62
CA LYS A 93 13.13 12.79 -0.52
C LYS A 93 14.00 13.39 -1.63
N SER A 94 13.47 13.49 -2.85
CA SER A 94 14.21 14.04 -3.99
C SER A 94 14.52 15.53 -3.88
N LEU A 95 13.83 16.26 -2.99
CA LEU A 95 14.16 17.66 -2.68
C LEU A 95 15.54 17.80 -2.04
N GLY A 96 16.07 16.73 -1.41
CA GLY A 96 17.36 16.75 -0.72
C GLY A 96 17.38 17.64 0.53
N TRP A 97 16.22 18.00 1.06
CA TRP A 97 16.10 18.86 2.23
C TRP A 97 16.35 18.07 3.52
N PRO A 98 17.02 18.68 4.51
CA PRO A 98 17.19 18.07 5.82
C PRO A 98 15.84 18.01 6.55
N GLU A 99 15.74 17.09 7.51
CA GLU A 99 14.50 16.83 8.26
C GLU A 99 14.00 18.09 8.99
N GLU A 100 14.93 18.86 9.56
CA GLU A 100 14.66 20.10 10.27
C GLU A 100 13.98 21.15 9.38
N ALA A 101 14.33 21.19 8.09
CA ALA A 101 13.71 22.10 7.13
C ALA A 101 12.28 21.68 6.80
N LEU A 102 11.99 20.37 6.73
CA LEU A 102 10.65 19.85 6.46
C LEU A 102 9.70 20.05 7.65
N LEU A 103 10.22 20.02 8.88
CA LEU A 103 9.44 20.28 10.09
C LEU A 103 8.89 21.71 10.16
N ALA A 104 9.46 22.66 9.42
CA ALA A 104 8.89 24.01 9.30
C ALA A 104 7.55 24.03 8.54
N TYR A 105 7.26 23.00 7.73
CA TYR A 105 6.08 22.94 6.86
C TYR A 105 5.06 21.87 7.29
N GLY A 106 5.36 21.08 8.30
CA GLY A 106 4.47 20.01 8.75
C GLY A 106 5.02 19.18 9.89
N SER A 107 4.35 18.06 10.16
CA SER A 107 4.73 17.10 11.19
C SER A 107 4.90 15.70 10.62
N GLN A 108 5.74 14.91 11.26
CA GLN A 108 5.93 13.52 10.88
C GLN A 108 4.78 12.66 11.42
N LYS A 109 4.20 11.87 10.52
CA LYS A 109 3.27 10.79 10.89
C LYS A 109 4.00 9.45 10.84
N ILE A 110 4.38 8.93 12.00
CA ILE A 110 5.03 7.62 12.11
C ILE A 110 3.96 6.53 12.19
N ILE A 111 3.92 5.66 11.17
CA ILE A 111 3.03 4.50 11.12
C ILE A 111 3.88 3.24 11.28
N ARG A 112 3.54 2.41 12.27
CA ARG A 112 4.16 1.08 12.45
C ARG A 112 3.39 0.07 11.63
N ARG A 113 4.05 -0.52 10.62
CA ARG A 113 3.53 -1.64 9.85
C ARG A 113 4.11 -2.94 10.42
N PHE A 114 3.24 -3.89 10.75
CA PHE A 114 3.63 -5.27 11.03
C PHE A 114 3.85 -5.99 9.70
N ASP A 115 5.08 -6.44 9.46
CA ASP A 115 5.49 -7.16 8.25
C ASP A 115 6.83 -7.84 8.51
N SER A 116 7.16 -8.88 7.77
CA SER A 116 8.50 -9.45 7.80
C SER A 116 9.49 -8.56 7.03
N ARG A 117 10.74 -8.53 7.48
CA ARG A 117 11.82 -7.76 6.83
C ARG A 117 13.10 -8.58 6.89
N LYS A 118 13.93 -8.47 5.85
CA LYS A 118 15.29 -8.99 5.90
C LYS A 118 16.08 -8.18 6.95
N ILE A 119 16.77 -8.91 7.82
CA ILE A 119 17.76 -8.37 8.77
C ILE A 119 19.09 -8.25 8.02
#